data_AF-A0A956J6X9-F1
#
_entry.id   AF-A0A956J6X9-F1
#
_cell.length_a   1.000
_cell.length_b   1.000
_cell.length_c   1.000
_cell.angle_alpha   90.00
_cell.angle_beta   90.00
_cell.angle_gamma   90.00
#
_symmetry.space_group_name_H-M   'P 1'
#
loop_
_entity.id
_entity.type
_entity.pdbx_description
1 polymer ?
#
loop_
_entity_poly.entity_id
_entity_poly.type
_entity_poly.pdbx_seq_one_letter_code
_entity_poly.pdbx_strand_id
1 'polypeptide(L)'
;MSARLTEIRVPGDCRHALEPTLVAELLADVTAALGEIRCTVVVRGSVLRLEVEVPSDAMSEAMQQAFAIVLATFRSATEGWRVARALALQLEGEGLGDRLDRLGLPLSLYGAPQAEGAVELIDGGVLVTLPEGPSARLGRLAAVLVALLRGEPVPLEAVPLHRDGERLRWRGLGARGRATRVGTEATVQRAALQLLEALEPSPALHLSPSDRVLLREELTGAIPLPVDEAEAPPIAAPPRGIQPARCDDPEVSIVLASHRERHRVMLTVEALRASTEGRYEVVVVDDGSDDGCCDFLREHPDLYPEVTLVTQDQQGSARARNSGVAHAQAPVVVFMDAHCFPRAGWLSLMRPLLDDPSVGIVTPAIGVAGDPSNRGYGFTIVGSRLRALWLPRQGDEPCRVPGAGAGCIVLRRGTFEAIGGFEPMRRYGLEDTELSIRCWLAGFDVVVEPRAEVGHWFKESPNFELPWTDYLYNVLRTAVLHFDGPQLRTIIEGCSADASFGAAMALLLSSDVWERRAQVRSRAVRTAAWYCERFAIDLTGT
;
A
#
# COMPACT_ATOMS: atom_id res chain seq x y z
N MET A 1 13.02 -10.44 -58.52
CA MET A 1 12.31 -9.17 -58.27
C MET A 1 12.61 -8.77 -56.84
N SER A 2 13.05 -7.55 -56.57
CA SER A 2 13.20 -7.06 -55.19
C SER A 2 11.81 -6.75 -54.64
N ALA A 3 11.39 -7.45 -53.60
CA ALA A 3 10.16 -7.12 -52.88
C ALA A 3 10.51 -6.48 -51.55
N ARG A 4 9.86 -5.36 -51.27
CA ARG A 4 9.99 -4.66 -50.01
C ARG A 4 9.19 -5.41 -48.96
N LEU A 5 9.88 -5.99 -47.97
CA LEU A 5 9.24 -6.94 -47.08
C LEU A 5 8.38 -6.25 -46.03
N THR A 6 8.94 -5.31 -45.23
CA THR A 6 8.18 -4.53 -44.22
C THR A 6 8.98 -3.32 -43.68
N GLU A 7 8.28 -2.28 -43.22
CA GLU A 7 8.82 -1.15 -42.46
C GLU A 7 8.35 -1.24 -41.00
N ILE A 8 9.28 -1.36 -40.05
CA ILE A 8 8.98 -1.61 -38.63
C ILE A 8 9.27 -0.34 -37.83
N ARG A 9 8.29 0.17 -37.08
CA ARG A 9 8.49 1.32 -36.19
C ARG A 9 8.71 0.86 -34.76
N VAL A 10 9.92 1.07 -34.26
CA VAL A 10 10.29 0.78 -32.89
C VAL A 10 9.85 1.94 -31.98
N PRO A 11 9.25 1.66 -30.81
CA PRO A 11 8.92 2.69 -29.81
C PRO A 11 10.12 3.57 -29.47
N GLY A 12 9.88 4.87 -29.24
CA GLY A 12 10.95 5.87 -29.11
C GLY A 12 11.88 5.64 -27.93
N ASP A 13 11.35 5.07 -26.85
CA ASP A 13 12.03 4.64 -25.63
C ASP A 13 12.82 3.34 -25.80
N CYS A 14 12.62 2.59 -26.89
CA CYS A 14 13.31 1.34 -27.20
C CYS A 14 14.38 1.49 -28.29
N ARG A 15 14.74 2.71 -28.68
CA ARG A 15 15.68 2.97 -29.79
C ARG A 15 17.09 2.43 -29.55
N HIS A 16 17.52 2.39 -28.30
CA HIS A 16 18.79 1.78 -27.90
C HIS A 16 18.81 0.27 -28.15
N ALA A 17 17.67 -0.42 -28.27
CA ALA A 17 17.64 -1.83 -28.66
C ALA A 17 18.00 -2.07 -30.14
N LEU A 18 18.16 -1.02 -30.96
CA LEU A 18 18.60 -1.09 -32.36
C LEU A 18 20.12 -0.92 -32.50
N GLU A 19 20.91 -1.38 -31.54
CA GLU A 19 22.37 -1.24 -31.60
C GLU A 19 22.95 -1.96 -32.84
N PRO A 20 24.02 -1.43 -33.47
CA PRO A 20 24.62 -2.00 -34.67
C PRO A 20 24.99 -3.48 -34.53
N THR A 21 25.38 -3.92 -33.32
CA THR A 21 25.77 -5.30 -33.00
C THR A 21 24.59 -6.26 -33.12
N LEU A 22 23.45 -5.92 -32.49
CA LEU A 22 22.24 -6.75 -32.54
C LEU A 22 21.63 -6.76 -33.95
N VAL A 23 21.72 -5.64 -34.66
CA VAL A 23 21.28 -5.54 -36.07
C VAL A 23 22.15 -6.40 -36.99
N ALA A 24 23.46 -6.48 -36.73
CA ALA A 24 24.38 -7.34 -37.47
C ALA A 24 24.15 -8.84 -37.18
N GLU A 25 23.88 -9.19 -35.92
CA GLU A 25 23.49 -10.57 -35.53
C GLU A 25 22.17 -10.96 -36.20
N LEU A 26 21.17 -10.08 -36.15
CA LEU A 26 19.90 -10.29 -36.83
C LEU A 26 20.07 -10.50 -38.34
N LEU A 27 20.90 -9.68 -38.99
CA LEU A 27 21.18 -9.82 -40.41
C LEU A 27 21.89 -11.15 -40.71
N ALA A 28 22.83 -11.57 -39.86
CA ALA A 28 23.54 -12.84 -40.02
C ALA A 28 22.60 -14.04 -39.87
N ASP A 29 21.73 -14.04 -38.86
CA ASP A 29 20.78 -15.14 -38.61
C ASP A 29 19.73 -15.25 -39.71
N VAL A 30 19.18 -14.12 -40.16
CA VAL A 30 18.22 -14.09 -41.27
C VAL A 30 18.88 -14.54 -42.57
N THR A 31 20.11 -14.10 -42.85
CA THR A 31 20.83 -14.51 -44.07
C THR A 31 21.19 -15.99 -44.03
N ALA A 32 21.63 -16.51 -42.88
CA ALA A 32 21.95 -17.91 -42.71
C ALA A 32 20.72 -18.82 -42.91
N ALA A 33 19.56 -18.40 -42.41
CA ALA A 33 18.33 -19.17 -42.54
C ALA A 33 17.73 -19.15 -43.95
N LEU A 34 17.86 -18.03 -44.66
CA LEU A 34 17.30 -17.88 -46.00
C LEU A 34 18.27 -18.33 -47.12
N GLY A 35 19.51 -18.69 -46.79
CA GLY A 35 20.48 -19.26 -47.75
C GLY A 35 20.99 -18.26 -48.79
N GLU A 36 20.89 -18.58 -50.09
CA GLU A 36 21.40 -17.71 -51.19
C GLU A 36 20.58 -16.42 -51.41
N ILE A 37 19.54 -16.22 -50.62
CA ILE A 37 18.65 -15.07 -50.68
C ILE A 37 19.34 -13.84 -50.10
N ARG A 38 19.45 -12.75 -50.89
CA ARG A 38 20.01 -11.49 -50.38
C ARG A 38 19.03 -10.80 -49.44
N CYS A 39 19.47 -10.59 -48.21
CA CYS A 39 18.78 -9.80 -47.20
C CYS A 39 19.59 -8.55 -46.87
N THR A 40 18.92 -7.42 -46.67
CA THR A 40 19.52 -6.20 -46.15
C THR A 40 18.65 -5.62 -45.04
N VAL A 41 19.30 -5.21 -43.95
CA VAL A 41 18.64 -4.50 -42.85
C VAL A 41 19.07 -3.04 -42.91
N VAL A 42 18.10 -2.13 -43.01
CA VAL A 42 18.34 -0.68 -43.02
C VAL A 42 17.68 -0.06 -41.79
N VAL A 43 18.48 0.52 -40.91
CA VAL A 43 18.01 1.26 -39.74
C VAL A 43 18.07 2.76 -40.01
N ARG A 44 16.95 3.47 -39.85
CA ARG A 44 16.86 4.93 -39.93
C ARG A 44 16.02 5.49 -38.78
N GLY A 45 16.66 6.09 -37.78
CA GLY A 45 15.97 6.59 -36.59
C GLY A 45 15.31 5.44 -35.82
N SER A 46 14.02 5.56 -35.51
CA SER A 46 13.22 4.48 -34.90
C SER A 46 12.60 3.50 -35.91
N VAL A 47 13.12 3.45 -37.14
CA VAL A 47 12.59 2.58 -38.19
C VAL A 47 13.62 1.54 -38.58
N LEU A 48 13.28 0.28 -38.41
CA LEU A 48 14.04 -0.86 -38.93
C LEU A 48 13.33 -1.38 -40.19
N ARG A 49 14.06 -1.48 -41.29
CA ARG A 49 13.54 -2.00 -42.56
C ARG A 49 14.30 -3.26 -42.93
N LEU A 50 13.55 -4.30 -43.28
CA LEU A 50 14.09 -5.54 -43.82
C LEU A 50 13.72 -5.62 -45.30
N GLU A 51 14.72 -5.68 -46.18
CA GLU A 51 14.55 -5.82 -47.62
C GLU A 51 15.17 -7.13 -48.07
N VAL A 52 14.37 -7.99 -48.72
CA VAL A 52 14.79 -9.34 -49.12
C VAL A 52 14.47 -9.55 -50.60
N GLU A 53 15.45 -10.04 -51.36
CA GLU A 53 15.31 -10.36 -52.78
C GLU A 53 15.03 -11.85 -52.97
N VAL A 54 13.77 -12.22 -53.25
CA VAL A 54 13.37 -13.62 -53.49
C VAL A 54 12.53 -13.80 -54.76
N PRO A 55 12.57 -14.99 -55.39
CA PRO A 55 11.61 -15.40 -56.41
C PRO A 55 10.16 -15.32 -55.90
N SER A 56 9.20 -14.96 -56.76
CA SER A 56 7.82 -14.65 -56.36
C SER A 56 7.07 -15.83 -55.72
N ASP A 57 7.43 -17.04 -56.10
CA ASP A 57 6.88 -18.32 -55.62
C ASP A 57 7.39 -18.72 -54.23
N ALA A 58 8.60 -18.27 -53.84
CA ALA A 58 9.18 -18.51 -52.52
C ALA A 58 8.89 -17.39 -51.49
N MET A 59 8.25 -16.30 -51.94
CA MET A 59 8.06 -15.08 -51.15
C MET A 59 7.37 -15.32 -49.80
N SER A 60 6.26 -16.07 -49.78
CA SER A 60 5.46 -16.23 -48.55
C SER A 60 6.19 -17.02 -47.48
N GLU A 61 6.99 -18.02 -47.87
CA GLU A 61 7.72 -18.89 -46.93
C GLU A 61 8.99 -18.22 -46.41
N ALA A 62 9.74 -17.56 -47.31
CA ALA A 62 10.90 -16.77 -46.92
C ALA A 62 10.51 -15.59 -45.99
N MET A 63 9.35 -14.96 -46.24
CA MET A 63 8.80 -13.94 -45.33
C MET A 63 8.57 -14.51 -43.93
N GLN A 64 7.90 -15.66 -43.82
CA GLN A 64 7.57 -16.28 -42.54
C GLN A 64 8.81 -16.65 -41.73
N GLN A 65 9.83 -17.21 -42.38
CA GLN A 65 11.08 -17.57 -41.73
C GLN A 65 11.85 -16.33 -41.25
N ALA A 66 11.94 -15.28 -42.08
CA ALA A 66 12.59 -14.04 -41.70
C ALA A 66 11.93 -13.40 -40.46
N PHE A 67 10.60 -13.38 -40.40
CA PHE A 67 9.87 -12.82 -39.26
C PHE A 67 10.02 -13.62 -37.98
N ALA A 68 10.00 -14.96 -38.07
CA ALA A 68 10.22 -15.82 -36.92
C ALA A 68 11.58 -15.56 -36.27
N ILE A 69 12.61 -15.34 -37.08
CA ILE A 69 13.97 -15.04 -36.63
C ILE A 69 14.03 -13.65 -36.01
N VAL A 70 13.47 -12.63 -36.65
CA VAL A 70 13.40 -11.27 -36.09
C VAL A 70 12.75 -11.27 -34.70
N LEU A 71 11.61 -11.94 -34.55
CA LEU A 71 10.92 -12.05 -33.26
C LEU A 71 11.74 -12.83 -32.22
N ALA A 72 12.43 -13.89 -32.63
CA ALA A 72 13.27 -14.70 -31.74
C ALA A 72 14.50 -13.94 -31.24
N THR A 73 15.23 -13.27 -32.13
CA THR A 73 16.45 -12.50 -31.81
C THR A 73 16.15 -11.37 -30.83
N PHE A 74 15.04 -10.64 -31.04
CA PHE A 74 14.65 -9.59 -30.09
C PHE A 74 14.11 -10.16 -28.77
N ARG A 75 13.42 -11.31 -28.78
CA ARG A 75 12.95 -11.96 -27.52
C ARG A 75 14.09 -12.32 -26.58
N SER A 76 15.25 -12.74 -27.10
CA SER A 76 16.41 -13.12 -26.27
C SER A 76 17.16 -11.93 -25.67
N ALA A 77 16.90 -10.70 -26.11
CA ALA A 77 17.56 -9.52 -25.60
C ALA A 77 16.82 -8.94 -24.38
N THR A 78 17.58 -8.44 -23.38
CA THR A 78 17.11 -7.98 -22.06
C THR A 78 15.93 -7.00 -22.13
N GLU A 79 15.82 -6.20 -23.19
CA GLU A 79 14.66 -5.34 -23.47
C GLU A 79 14.02 -5.56 -24.85
N GLY A 80 14.58 -6.47 -25.66
CA GLY A 80 14.11 -6.69 -27.03
C GLY A 80 12.73 -7.37 -27.08
N TRP A 81 12.27 -7.99 -26.00
CA TRP A 81 10.90 -8.53 -25.91
C TRP A 81 9.83 -7.43 -26.09
N ARG A 82 10.11 -6.18 -25.71
CA ARG A 82 9.22 -5.03 -25.94
C ARG A 82 9.13 -4.67 -27.42
N VAL A 83 10.26 -4.78 -28.13
CA VAL A 83 10.34 -4.61 -29.59
C VAL A 83 9.60 -5.75 -30.28
N ALA A 84 9.79 -7.00 -29.84
CA ALA A 84 9.08 -8.17 -30.35
C ALA A 84 7.56 -8.06 -30.13
N ARG A 85 7.12 -7.52 -28.99
CA ARG A 85 5.70 -7.25 -28.71
C ARG A 85 5.13 -6.13 -29.60
N ALA A 86 5.85 -5.03 -29.78
CA ALA A 86 5.43 -3.97 -30.70
C ALA A 86 5.34 -4.48 -32.15
N LEU A 87 6.27 -5.35 -32.56
CA LEU A 87 6.25 -6.07 -33.84
C LEU A 87 4.99 -6.93 -33.98
N ALA A 88 4.72 -7.77 -32.97
CA ALA A 88 3.58 -8.67 -32.92
C ALA A 88 2.25 -7.92 -33.07
N LEU A 89 2.10 -6.79 -32.37
CA LEU A 89 0.90 -5.95 -32.42
C LEU A 89 0.72 -5.21 -33.76
N GLN A 90 1.82 -4.76 -34.40
CA GLN A 90 1.72 -4.19 -35.75
C GLN A 90 1.32 -5.24 -36.79
N LEU A 91 1.72 -6.50 -36.60
CA LEU A 91 1.48 -7.60 -37.53
C LEU A 91 0.11 -8.29 -37.34
N GLU A 92 -0.48 -8.22 -36.14
CA GLU A 92 -1.89 -8.62 -35.91
C GLU A 92 -2.86 -7.79 -36.77
N GLY A 93 -2.54 -6.52 -37.02
CA GLY A 93 -3.33 -5.65 -37.91
C GLY A 93 -3.34 -6.08 -39.38
N GLU A 94 -2.42 -6.93 -39.80
CA GLU A 94 -2.28 -7.41 -41.20
C GLU A 94 -2.78 -8.87 -41.39
N GLY A 95 -3.40 -9.48 -40.37
CA GLY A 95 -3.99 -10.82 -40.47
C GLY A 95 -2.99 -11.98 -40.47
N LEU A 96 -1.76 -11.74 -40.00
CA LEU A 96 -0.66 -12.71 -40.01
C LEU A 96 -0.70 -13.72 -38.83
N GLY A 97 -1.49 -13.45 -37.78
CA GLY A 97 -1.59 -14.29 -36.58
C GLY A 97 -1.99 -15.74 -36.88
N ASP A 98 -3.05 -15.94 -37.67
CA ASP A 98 -3.52 -17.28 -38.11
C ASP A 98 -2.47 -18.05 -38.93
N ARG A 99 -1.50 -17.36 -39.53
CA ARG A 99 -0.44 -17.99 -40.34
C ARG A 99 0.73 -18.46 -39.47
N LEU A 100 1.07 -17.71 -38.41
CA LEU A 100 2.11 -18.08 -37.45
C LEU A 100 1.66 -19.22 -36.52
N ASP A 101 0.39 -19.25 -36.12
CA ASP A 101 -0.21 -20.33 -35.34
C ASP A 101 -0.11 -21.69 -36.07
N ARG A 102 -0.32 -21.70 -37.39
CA ARG A 102 -0.22 -22.92 -38.22
C ARG A 102 1.20 -23.47 -38.35
N LEU A 103 2.21 -22.64 -38.08
CA LEU A 103 3.62 -23.02 -38.11
C LEU A 103 4.18 -23.37 -36.71
N GLY A 104 3.31 -23.42 -35.69
CA GLY A 104 3.72 -23.76 -34.32
C GLY A 104 4.43 -22.62 -33.58
N LEU A 105 4.25 -21.38 -34.04
CA LEU A 105 4.80 -20.17 -33.41
C LEU A 105 3.69 -19.21 -32.98
N PRO A 106 2.77 -19.61 -32.09
CA PRO A 106 1.65 -18.76 -31.72
C PRO A 106 2.10 -17.49 -31.01
N LEU A 107 1.43 -16.37 -31.30
CA LEU A 107 1.71 -15.04 -30.73
C LEU A 107 1.72 -15.05 -29.18
N SER A 108 1.02 -16.01 -28.58
CA SER A 108 0.99 -16.28 -27.14
C SER A 108 2.32 -16.78 -26.54
N LEU A 109 3.21 -17.39 -27.34
CA LEU A 109 4.56 -17.83 -26.91
C LEU A 109 5.53 -16.66 -26.67
N TYR A 110 5.16 -15.46 -27.12
CA TYR A 110 5.99 -14.26 -26.99
C TYR A 110 5.67 -13.46 -25.71
N GLY A 111 4.87 -14.05 -24.80
CA GLY A 111 4.84 -13.71 -23.37
C GLY A 111 6.09 -14.18 -22.63
N ALA A 112 6.32 -13.61 -21.44
CA ALA A 112 7.51 -13.77 -20.58
C ALA A 112 8.06 -15.22 -20.47
N PRO A 113 9.38 -15.41 -20.23
CA PRO A 113 10.03 -16.71 -20.35
C PRO A 113 9.46 -17.76 -19.38
N GLN A 114 9.17 -18.96 -19.91
CA GLN A 114 8.82 -20.13 -19.11
C GLN A 114 10.08 -20.82 -18.58
N ALA A 115 10.16 -21.03 -17.27
CA ALA A 115 11.08 -21.98 -16.64
C ALA A 115 10.30 -23.26 -16.32
N GLU A 116 10.76 -24.39 -16.88
CA GLU A 116 10.10 -25.70 -16.85
C GLU A 116 9.99 -26.29 -15.42
N GLY A 117 8.82 -26.83 -15.10
CA GLY A 117 8.57 -27.74 -13.99
C GLY A 117 7.70 -28.90 -14.49
N ALA A 118 7.97 -30.13 -14.01
CA ALA A 118 7.29 -31.33 -14.48
C ALA A 118 5.96 -31.56 -13.75
N VAL A 119 4.94 -31.98 -14.50
CA VAL A 119 3.59 -32.33 -14.04
C VAL A 119 3.35 -33.82 -14.34
N GLU A 120 2.94 -34.60 -13.34
CA GLU A 120 2.61 -36.02 -13.48
C GLU A 120 1.18 -36.29 -12.97
N LEU A 121 0.41 -37.08 -13.73
CA LEU A 121 -0.96 -37.47 -13.38
C LEU A 121 -0.93 -38.78 -12.58
N ILE A 122 -1.61 -38.83 -11.43
CA ILE A 122 -1.77 -40.05 -10.62
C ILE A 122 -3.24 -40.34 -10.34
N ASP A 123 -3.53 -41.57 -9.94
CA ASP A 123 -4.91 -42.02 -9.77
C ASP A 123 -5.60 -41.25 -8.62
N GLY A 124 -6.50 -40.35 -8.99
CA GLY A 124 -7.19 -39.44 -8.06
C GLY A 124 -6.48 -38.11 -7.76
N GLY A 125 -5.48 -37.68 -8.54
CA GLY A 125 -4.87 -36.34 -8.39
C GLY A 125 -3.72 -36.02 -9.37
N VAL A 126 -3.16 -34.82 -9.26
CA VAL A 126 -2.02 -34.34 -10.05
C VAL A 126 -0.85 -34.00 -9.14
N LEU A 127 0.38 -34.38 -9.52
CA LEU A 127 1.62 -34.10 -8.82
C LEU A 127 2.44 -33.07 -9.61
N VAL A 128 2.76 -31.93 -8.98
CA VAL A 128 3.59 -30.87 -9.60
C VAL A 128 4.88 -30.71 -8.80
N THR A 129 6.03 -30.76 -9.47
CA THR A 129 7.36 -30.57 -8.86
C THR A 129 7.98 -29.25 -9.35
N LEU A 130 8.33 -28.33 -8.44
CA LEU A 130 8.87 -27.00 -8.77
C LEU A 130 10.24 -26.76 -8.10
N PRO A 131 11.17 -26.03 -8.74
CA PRO A 131 12.49 -25.72 -8.18
C PRO A 131 12.39 -24.75 -6.99
N GLU A 132 13.35 -24.84 -6.07
CA GLU A 132 13.34 -24.15 -4.77
C GLU A 132 13.55 -22.62 -4.89
N GLY A 133 12.76 -21.86 -4.12
CA GLY A 133 12.90 -20.40 -3.98
C GLY A 133 11.63 -19.71 -3.45
N PRO A 134 11.70 -18.82 -2.43
CA PRO A 134 10.54 -18.09 -1.89
C PRO A 134 9.86 -17.18 -2.92
N SER A 135 10.63 -16.42 -3.69
CA SER A 135 10.12 -15.37 -4.60
C SER A 135 9.31 -15.94 -5.78
N ALA A 136 9.72 -17.10 -6.31
CA ALA A 136 9.05 -17.75 -7.42
C ALA A 136 7.73 -18.45 -7.03
N ARG A 137 7.52 -18.77 -5.74
CA ARG A 137 6.23 -19.25 -5.22
C ARG A 137 5.21 -18.11 -5.12
N LEU A 138 5.67 -16.89 -4.87
CA LEU A 138 4.83 -15.73 -4.60
C LEU A 138 4.35 -15.02 -5.86
N GLY A 139 5.24 -14.80 -6.84
CA GLY A 139 4.84 -14.22 -8.12
C GLY A 139 3.80 -15.06 -8.86
N ARG A 140 3.83 -16.38 -8.66
CA ARG A 140 2.86 -17.31 -9.26
C ARG A 140 1.52 -17.36 -8.52
N LEU A 141 1.53 -17.21 -7.19
CA LEU A 141 0.30 -17.13 -6.38
C LEU A 141 -0.44 -15.81 -6.60
N ALA A 142 0.32 -14.72 -6.77
CA ALA A 142 -0.14 -13.43 -7.24
C ALA A 142 -0.84 -13.50 -8.62
N ALA A 143 -0.22 -14.16 -9.61
CA ALA A 143 -0.79 -14.32 -10.94
C ALA A 143 -2.10 -15.13 -10.95
N VAL A 144 -2.21 -16.15 -10.08
CA VAL A 144 -3.46 -16.92 -9.89
C VAL A 144 -4.55 -16.06 -9.25
N LEU A 145 -4.20 -15.22 -8.28
CA LEU A 145 -5.14 -14.27 -7.65
C LEU A 145 -5.66 -13.22 -8.65
N VAL A 146 -4.80 -12.72 -9.54
CA VAL A 146 -5.14 -11.80 -10.64
C VAL A 146 -6.17 -12.42 -11.59
N ALA A 147 -5.92 -13.65 -12.06
CA ALA A 147 -6.83 -14.31 -12.99
C ALA A 147 -8.19 -14.61 -12.36
N LEU A 148 -8.22 -14.93 -11.05
CA LEU A 148 -9.46 -15.10 -10.26
C LEU A 148 -10.22 -13.77 -10.06
N LEU A 149 -9.51 -12.66 -9.84
CA LEU A 149 -10.08 -11.32 -9.68
C LEU A 149 -10.71 -10.78 -10.97
N ARG A 150 -10.17 -11.16 -12.14
CA ARG A 150 -10.63 -10.74 -13.47
C ARG A 150 -11.76 -11.60 -14.06
N GLY A 151 -12.17 -12.67 -13.38
CA GLY A 151 -13.17 -13.61 -13.90
C GLY A 151 -12.69 -14.40 -15.13
N GLU A 152 -11.37 -14.49 -15.30
CA GLU A 152 -10.74 -15.26 -16.37
C GLU A 152 -10.73 -16.76 -16.01
N PRO A 153 -10.78 -17.67 -17.00
CA PRO A 153 -10.70 -19.10 -16.73
C PRO A 153 -9.34 -19.45 -16.13
N VAL A 154 -9.34 -19.74 -14.83
CA VAL A 154 -8.17 -20.27 -14.11
C VAL A 154 -8.19 -21.80 -14.21
N PRO A 155 -7.11 -22.46 -14.65
CA PRO A 155 -7.01 -23.91 -14.56
C PRO A 155 -7.12 -24.32 -13.09
N LEU A 156 -8.19 -25.04 -12.74
CA LEU A 156 -8.49 -25.52 -11.39
C LEU A 156 -7.52 -26.63 -10.98
N GLU A 157 -6.29 -26.27 -10.61
CA GLU A 157 -5.38 -27.13 -9.85
C GLU A 157 -4.66 -26.32 -8.76
N ALA A 158 -5.44 -25.81 -7.81
CA ALA A 158 -4.96 -25.19 -6.57
C ALA A 158 -6.10 -25.30 -5.54
N VAL A 159 -5.95 -25.59 -4.26
CA VAL A 159 -4.86 -25.83 -3.29
C VAL A 159 -5.63 -26.36 -2.08
N PRO A 160 -5.14 -27.36 -1.34
CA PRO A 160 -4.77 -27.17 0.08
C PRO A 160 -3.42 -27.70 0.51
N LEU A 161 -2.96 -27.10 1.60
CA LEU A 161 -1.74 -27.40 2.33
C LEU A 161 -2.04 -28.27 3.55
N HIS A 162 -1.42 -29.46 3.61
CA HIS A 162 -1.04 -30.07 4.89
C HIS A 162 0.43 -30.51 4.85
N ARG A 163 1.11 -30.31 5.98
CA ARG A 163 2.57 -30.42 6.13
C ARG A 163 2.93 -31.78 6.75
N ASP A 164 3.73 -32.59 6.06
CA ASP A 164 4.31 -33.84 6.57
C ASP A 164 5.81 -33.88 6.23
N GLY A 165 6.64 -33.47 7.19
CA GLY A 165 8.08 -33.29 6.99
C GLY A 165 8.44 -32.18 5.97
N GLU A 166 9.40 -32.46 5.07
CA GLU A 166 9.85 -31.55 3.99
C GLU A 166 8.97 -31.60 2.73
N ARG A 167 7.88 -32.37 2.71
CA ARG A 167 6.97 -32.47 1.56
C ARG A 167 5.52 -32.12 1.95
N LEU A 168 4.81 -31.45 1.03
CA LEU A 168 3.43 -30.99 1.18
C LEU A 168 2.46 -31.95 0.45
N ARG A 169 1.30 -32.27 1.04
CA ARG A 169 0.24 -33.13 0.42
C ARG A 169 -1.19 -32.65 0.72
N TRP A 170 -2.13 -32.99 -0.17
CA TRP A 170 -3.59 -32.75 -0.03
C TRP A 170 -4.49 -33.99 -0.24
N ARG A 171 -5.67 -34.02 0.42
CA ARG A 171 -6.88 -34.82 0.07
C ARG A 171 -8.18 -34.00 0.14
N GLY A 172 -8.93 -33.89 -0.97
CA GLY A 172 -10.23 -33.21 -1.05
C GLY A 172 -11.40 -34.16 -1.26
N LEU A 173 -12.51 -33.91 -0.53
CA LEU A 173 -13.78 -34.64 -0.58
C LEU A 173 -14.44 -34.58 -1.97
N GLY A 174 -14.91 -35.72 -2.46
CA GLY A 174 -15.39 -35.90 -3.82
C GLY A 174 -16.77 -35.30 -4.11
N ALA A 175 -16.90 -34.75 -5.32
CA ALA A 175 -18.03 -34.94 -6.23
C ALA A 175 -17.63 -34.40 -7.61
N ARG A 176 -17.86 -35.20 -8.67
CA ARG A 176 -17.59 -34.85 -10.07
C ARG A 176 -18.48 -33.68 -10.51
N GLY A 177 -17.91 -32.58 -11.01
CA GLY A 177 -18.66 -31.45 -11.58
C GLY A 177 -17.83 -30.66 -12.60
N ARG A 178 -18.43 -30.38 -13.77
CA ARG A 178 -17.85 -29.62 -14.89
C ARG A 178 -17.45 -28.20 -14.47
N ALA A 179 -16.41 -27.66 -15.12
CA ALA A 179 -15.97 -26.27 -15.02
C ALA A 179 -17.11 -25.30 -15.37
N THR A 180 -17.80 -24.80 -14.36
CA THR A 180 -18.69 -23.64 -14.48
C THR A 180 -17.85 -22.38 -14.34
N ARG A 181 -18.05 -21.41 -15.24
CA ARG A 181 -17.58 -20.02 -15.21
C ARG A 181 -17.50 -19.54 -13.75
N VAL A 182 -16.29 -19.45 -13.17
CA VAL A 182 -16.12 -19.13 -11.75
C VAL A 182 -16.17 -17.62 -11.56
N GLY A 183 -17.39 -17.08 -11.71
CA GLY A 183 -17.74 -15.82 -11.07
C GLY A 183 -18.07 -16.10 -9.61
N THR A 184 -17.38 -15.43 -8.69
CA THR A 184 -17.95 -14.84 -7.46
C THR A 184 -16.80 -14.31 -6.60
N GLU A 185 -17.00 -13.10 -6.07
CA GLU A 185 -16.23 -12.42 -5.03
C GLU A 185 -15.73 -13.36 -3.91
N ALA A 186 -16.53 -14.37 -3.56
CA ALA A 186 -16.23 -15.40 -2.56
C ALA A 186 -15.01 -16.31 -2.88
N THR A 187 -14.61 -16.45 -4.14
CA THR A 187 -13.43 -17.24 -4.53
C THR A 187 -12.14 -16.41 -4.39
N VAL A 188 -12.21 -15.13 -4.74
CA VAL A 188 -11.15 -14.14 -4.51
C VAL A 188 -10.89 -13.98 -3.02
N GLN A 189 -11.94 -13.83 -2.22
CA GLN A 189 -11.86 -13.70 -0.76
C GLN A 189 -11.17 -14.90 -0.11
N ARG A 190 -11.52 -16.13 -0.54
CA ARG A 190 -10.88 -17.36 -0.04
C ARG A 190 -9.41 -17.48 -0.44
N ALA A 191 -9.05 -17.11 -1.67
CA ALA A 191 -7.67 -17.14 -2.12
C ALA A 191 -6.80 -16.09 -1.40
N ALA A 192 -7.34 -14.90 -1.13
CA ALA A 192 -6.67 -13.87 -0.34
C ALA A 192 -6.45 -14.30 1.11
N LEU A 193 -7.47 -14.90 1.75
CA LEU A 193 -7.35 -15.47 3.09
C LEU A 193 -6.28 -16.59 3.16
N GLN A 194 -6.28 -17.51 2.20
CA GLN A 194 -5.29 -18.58 2.13
C GLN A 194 -3.86 -18.07 1.86
N LEU A 195 -3.70 -17.01 1.07
CA LEU A 195 -2.41 -16.31 0.89
C LEU A 195 -1.94 -15.73 2.21
N LEU A 196 -2.80 -14.98 2.91
CA LEU A 196 -2.48 -14.32 4.18
C LEU A 196 -2.07 -15.36 5.23
N GLU A 197 -2.79 -16.49 5.32
CA GLU A 197 -2.45 -17.63 6.20
C GLU A 197 -1.15 -18.34 5.80
N ALA A 198 -0.88 -18.49 4.51
CA ALA A 198 0.36 -19.10 4.03
C ALA A 198 1.60 -18.20 4.25
N LEU A 199 1.39 -16.88 4.38
CA LEU A 199 2.42 -15.88 4.65
C LEU A 199 2.73 -15.72 6.15
N GLU A 200 1.89 -16.23 7.05
CA GLU A 200 2.06 -16.12 8.50
C GLU A 200 3.37 -16.71 9.09
N PRO A 201 4.08 -17.70 8.48
CA PRO A 201 5.31 -18.23 9.08
C PRO A 201 6.63 -17.74 8.45
N SER A 202 6.64 -16.86 7.43
CA SER A 202 7.89 -16.50 6.73
C SER A 202 8.40 -15.09 7.08
N PRO A 203 9.61 -14.92 7.68
CA PRO A 203 10.06 -13.63 8.22
C PRO A 203 10.46 -12.54 7.21
N ALA A 204 10.40 -12.75 5.90
CA ALA A 204 10.86 -11.75 4.94
C ALA A 204 10.25 -11.97 3.56
N LEU A 205 9.13 -11.31 3.29
CA LEU A 205 8.61 -11.15 1.93
C LEU A 205 9.16 -9.83 1.36
N HIS A 206 10.28 -9.89 0.64
CA HIS A 206 10.76 -8.73 -0.12
C HIS A 206 10.37 -8.91 -1.59
N LEU A 207 9.26 -8.27 -1.99
CA LEU A 207 8.94 -8.04 -3.40
C LEU A 207 9.78 -6.89 -3.92
N SER A 208 10.46 -7.06 -5.06
CA SER A 208 11.19 -5.96 -5.69
C SER A 208 10.20 -4.86 -6.14
N PRO A 209 10.63 -3.58 -6.25
CA PRO A 209 9.77 -2.50 -6.73
C PRO A 209 9.08 -2.82 -8.07
N SER A 210 9.80 -3.48 -8.99
CA SER A 210 9.26 -3.91 -10.29
C SER A 210 8.18 -4.98 -10.17
N ASP A 211 8.32 -5.93 -9.24
CA ASP A 211 7.31 -6.97 -8.98
C ASP A 211 6.04 -6.39 -8.35
N ARG A 212 6.17 -5.33 -7.52
CA ARG A 212 5.02 -4.61 -6.93
C ARG A 212 4.20 -3.88 -7.99
N VAL A 213 4.87 -3.25 -8.96
CA VAL A 213 4.23 -2.56 -10.09
C VAL A 213 3.50 -3.56 -11.00
N LEU A 214 4.15 -4.67 -11.37
CA LEU A 214 3.53 -5.73 -12.17
C LEU A 214 2.32 -6.34 -11.46
N LEU A 215 2.44 -6.65 -10.17
CA LEU A 215 1.33 -7.14 -9.36
C LEU A 215 0.16 -6.15 -9.33
N ARG A 216 0.45 -4.85 -9.23
CA ARG A 216 -0.56 -3.78 -9.24
C ARG A 216 -1.28 -3.70 -10.58
N GLU A 217 -0.55 -3.55 -11.68
CA GLU A 217 -1.11 -3.45 -13.03
C GLU A 217 -1.98 -4.67 -13.37
N GLU A 218 -1.54 -5.83 -12.90
CA GLU A 218 -2.27 -7.08 -13.03
C GLU A 218 -3.55 -7.10 -12.16
N LEU A 219 -3.49 -6.72 -10.88
CA LEU A 219 -4.66 -6.75 -10.00
C LEU A 219 -5.70 -5.66 -10.29
N THR A 220 -5.29 -4.51 -10.86
CA THR A 220 -6.18 -3.35 -11.05
C THR A 220 -6.72 -3.21 -12.47
N GLY A 221 -6.32 -4.08 -13.40
CA GLY A 221 -6.92 -4.17 -14.75
C GLY A 221 -6.82 -2.89 -15.56
N ALA A 222 -5.60 -2.33 -15.69
CA ALA A 222 -5.34 -1.05 -16.38
C ALA A 222 -6.12 0.16 -15.82
N ILE A 223 -6.77 0.05 -14.65
CA ILE A 223 -7.30 1.19 -13.93
C ILE A 223 -6.10 1.89 -13.25
N PRO A 224 -5.80 3.15 -13.58
CA PRO A 224 -4.76 3.90 -12.91
C PRO A 224 -5.21 4.17 -11.47
N LEU A 225 -4.78 3.33 -10.52
CA LEU A 225 -4.90 3.66 -9.11
C LEU A 225 -3.80 4.67 -8.77
N PRO A 226 -4.12 5.78 -8.09
CA PRO A 226 -3.13 6.81 -7.75
C PRO A 226 -1.95 6.18 -7.01
N VAL A 227 -0.75 6.37 -7.58
CA VAL A 227 0.53 5.95 -7.02
C VAL A 227 0.82 6.88 -5.85
N ASP A 228 0.20 6.60 -4.71
CA ASP A 228 0.45 7.36 -3.49
C ASP A 228 1.39 6.55 -2.60
N GLU A 229 2.58 6.26 -3.15
CA GLU A 229 3.67 5.52 -2.50
C GLU A 229 4.45 6.46 -1.58
N ALA A 230 3.85 6.84 -0.45
CA ALA A 230 4.67 7.36 0.64
C ALA A 230 5.24 6.17 1.41
N GLU A 231 6.57 6.08 1.45
CA GLU A 231 7.27 5.18 2.35
C GLU A 231 6.99 5.58 3.79
N ALA A 232 6.76 4.59 4.65
CA ALA A 232 6.55 4.84 6.06
C ALA A 232 7.85 5.37 6.72
N PRO A 233 7.77 6.28 7.72
CA PRO A 233 8.97 6.83 8.35
C PRO A 233 9.84 5.74 9.00
N PRO A 234 11.18 5.87 8.98
CA PRO A 234 12.07 4.91 9.61
C PRO A 234 11.85 4.87 11.13
N ILE A 235 11.98 3.69 11.72
CA ILE A 235 11.82 3.46 13.16
C ILE A 235 13.14 3.74 13.89
N ALA A 236 13.19 4.81 14.68
CA ALA A 236 14.35 5.17 15.50
C ALA A 236 14.45 4.37 16.82
N ALA A 237 15.57 4.48 17.54
CA ALA A 237 15.67 3.95 18.90
C ALA A 237 14.98 4.89 19.91
N PRO A 238 14.28 4.39 20.94
CA PRO A 238 13.60 5.22 21.92
C PRO A 238 14.61 6.04 22.74
N PRO A 239 14.41 7.35 22.90
CA PRO A 239 15.25 8.15 23.78
C PRO A 239 15.01 7.82 25.25
N ARG A 240 16.04 8.02 26.08
CA ARG A 240 16.01 7.74 27.53
C ARG A 240 15.27 8.78 28.39
N GLY A 241 14.40 9.61 27.79
CA GLY A 241 13.65 10.67 28.47
C GLY A 241 13.37 11.88 27.56
N ILE A 242 12.64 12.87 28.08
CA ILE A 242 12.44 14.17 27.41
C ILE A 242 13.76 14.93 27.49
N GLN A 243 14.35 15.27 26.34
CA GLN A 243 15.43 16.25 26.35
C GLN A 243 14.83 17.63 26.59
N PRO A 244 15.32 18.40 27.59
CA PRO A 244 14.79 19.71 27.86
C PRO A 244 15.03 20.62 26.65
N ALA A 245 14.00 21.37 26.25
CA ALA A 245 14.14 22.46 25.30
C ALA A 245 15.15 23.49 25.84
N ARG A 246 15.86 24.20 24.95
CA ARG A 246 16.72 25.31 25.39
C ARG A 246 15.87 26.44 25.97
N CYS A 247 16.49 27.39 26.66
CA CYS A 247 15.82 28.44 27.43
C CYS A 247 14.86 29.33 26.59
N ASP A 248 15.03 29.36 25.27
CA ASP A 248 14.20 30.14 24.35
C ASP A 248 13.38 29.27 23.36
N ASP A 249 13.64 27.96 23.30
CA ASP A 249 12.96 27.05 22.37
C ASP A 249 11.56 26.64 22.89
N PRO A 250 10.59 26.35 22.00
CA PRO A 250 9.29 25.85 22.42
C PRO A 250 9.41 24.52 23.17
N GLU A 251 8.63 24.34 24.23
CA GLU A 251 8.55 23.07 24.96
C GLU A 251 7.54 22.11 24.34
N VAL A 252 6.56 22.64 23.60
CA VAL A 252 5.50 21.88 22.95
C VAL A 252 5.27 22.40 21.53
N SER A 253 5.21 21.51 20.55
CA SER A 253 4.79 21.81 19.18
C SER A 253 3.40 21.23 18.95
N ILE A 254 2.44 22.08 18.60
CA ILE A 254 1.05 21.67 18.33
C ILE A 254 0.85 21.59 16.83
N VAL A 255 0.71 20.38 16.31
CA VAL A 255 0.54 20.10 14.87
C VAL A 255 -0.95 19.97 14.55
N LEU A 256 -1.42 20.86 13.67
CA LEU A 256 -2.78 20.88 13.14
C LEU A 256 -2.76 20.46 11.67
N ALA A 257 -3.34 19.31 11.33
CA ALA A 257 -3.61 18.96 9.94
C ALA A 257 -4.94 19.58 9.50
N SER A 258 -4.94 20.26 8.36
CA SER A 258 -6.09 20.99 7.84
C SER A 258 -6.35 20.66 6.37
N HIS A 259 -7.60 20.35 6.03
CA HIS A 259 -8.06 20.26 4.66
C HIS A 259 -9.53 20.71 4.60
N ARG A 260 -9.80 21.79 3.86
CA ARG A 260 -11.17 22.33 3.69
C ARG A 260 -11.93 22.57 5.01
N GLU A 261 -11.25 23.22 5.95
CA GLU A 261 -11.76 23.48 7.30
C GLU A 261 -12.51 24.81 7.44
N ARG A 262 -12.52 25.64 6.39
CA ARG A 262 -13.05 27.00 6.41
C ARG A 262 -12.48 27.80 7.59
N HIS A 263 -13.32 28.58 8.27
CA HIS A 263 -12.92 29.39 9.42
C HIS A 263 -12.54 28.58 10.68
N ARG A 264 -12.70 27.25 10.70
CA ARG A 264 -12.47 26.46 11.93
C ARG A 264 -11.00 26.44 12.36
N VAL A 265 -10.06 26.43 11.40
CA VAL A 265 -8.62 26.52 11.69
C VAL A 265 -8.32 27.75 12.53
N MET A 266 -8.84 28.90 12.11
CA MET A 266 -8.70 30.17 12.84
C MET A 266 -9.29 30.05 14.25
N LEU A 267 -10.49 29.49 14.40
CA LEU A 267 -11.10 29.31 15.72
C LEU A 267 -10.27 28.38 16.62
N THR A 268 -9.69 27.31 16.08
CA THR A 268 -8.82 26.41 16.85
C THR A 268 -7.51 27.09 17.24
N VAL A 269 -6.89 27.86 16.34
CA VAL A 269 -5.70 28.65 16.66
C VAL A 269 -6.01 29.66 17.78
N GLU A 270 -7.10 30.41 17.68
CA GLU A 270 -7.52 31.35 18.74
C GLU A 270 -7.83 30.64 20.06
N ALA A 271 -8.47 29.47 20.01
CA ALA A 271 -8.73 28.66 21.21
C ALA A 271 -7.43 28.18 21.86
N LEU A 272 -6.43 27.79 21.08
CA LEU A 272 -5.10 27.42 21.58
C LEU A 272 -4.42 28.61 22.28
N ARG A 273 -4.43 29.79 21.66
CA ARG A 273 -3.87 31.03 22.24
C ARG A 273 -4.50 31.39 23.58
N ALA A 274 -5.82 31.22 23.68
CA ALA A 274 -6.57 31.56 24.88
C ALA A 274 -6.44 30.54 26.02
N SER A 275 -6.08 29.29 25.73
CA SER A 275 -6.19 28.18 26.70
C SER A 275 -4.87 27.46 27.01
N THR A 276 -3.83 27.68 26.20
CA THR A 276 -2.54 26.98 26.31
C THR A 276 -1.54 27.85 27.03
N GLU A 277 -1.03 27.35 28.15
CA GLU A 277 0.01 28.00 28.95
C GLU A 277 1.40 27.43 28.59
N GLY A 278 2.45 28.21 28.88
CA GLY A 278 3.84 27.81 28.65
C GLY A 278 4.37 28.20 27.27
N ARG A 279 5.58 27.72 26.94
CA ARG A 279 6.25 27.99 25.67
C ARG A 279 5.84 26.94 24.65
N TYR A 280 5.08 27.34 23.64
CA TYR A 280 4.65 26.46 22.57
C TYR A 280 4.75 27.15 21.21
N GLU A 281 4.74 26.33 20.17
CA GLU A 281 4.54 26.75 18.78
C GLU A 281 3.38 25.95 18.18
N VAL A 282 2.78 26.48 17.11
CA VAL A 282 1.75 25.79 16.34
C VAL A 282 2.24 25.58 14.92
N VAL A 283 2.17 24.34 14.42
CA VAL A 283 2.45 24.02 13.02
C VAL A 283 1.13 23.67 12.36
N VAL A 284 0.63 24.55 11.50
CA VAL A 284 -0.57 24.30 10.69
C VAL A 284 -0.12 23.74 9.35
N VAL A 285 -0.60 22.55 9.02
CA VAL A 285 -0.33 21.90 7.73
C VAL A 285 -1.59 21.97 6.88
N ASP A 286 -1.57 22.82 5.86
CA ASP A 286 -2.58 22.91 4.82
C ASP A 286 -2.34 21.80 3.77
N ASP A 287 -3.16 20.75 3.82
CA ASP A 287 -3.09 19.56 2.97
C ASP A 287 -3.88 19.77 1.66
N GLY A 288 -3.52 20.82 0.93
CA GLY A 288 -4.09 21.13 -0.38
C GLY A 288 -5.52 21.67 -0.33
N SER A 289 -5.82 22.57 0.60
CA SER A 289 -7.16 23.21 0.67
C SER A 289 -7.38 24.21 -0.46
N ASP A 290 -8.63 24.29 -0.93
CA ASP A 290 -9.09 25.23 -1.97
C ASP A 290 -10.19 26.19 -1.49
N ASP A 291 -10.45 26.22 -0.17
CA ASP A 291 -11.52 27.01 0.45
C ASP A 291 -11.02 28.23 1.25
N GLY A 292 -9.72 28.53 1.15
CA GLY A 292 -9.09 29.66 1.84
C GLY A 292 -8.98 29.49 3.36
N CYS A 293 -9.12 28.27 3.92
CA CYS A 293 -9.14 28.06 5.37
C CYS A 293 -7.91 28.57 6.13
N CYS A 294 -6.78 28.72 5.44
CA CYS A 294 -5.50 29.17 6.01
C CYS A 294 -5.10 30.58 5.55
N ASP A 295 -5.94 31.31 4.82
CA ASP A 295 -5.56 32.62 4.24
C ASP A 295 -5.24 33.66 5.31
N PHE A 296 -5.92 33.62 6.46
CA PHE A 296 -5.62 34.52 7.58
C PHE A 296 -4.17 34.41 8.10
N LEU A 297 -3.55 33.22 8.00
CA LEU A 297 -2.13 33.03 8.37
C LEU A 297 -1.18 33.56 7.30
N ARG A 298 -1.61 33.55 6.02
CA ARG A 298 -0.83 34.10 4.89
C ARG A 298 -0.89 35.62 4.85
N GLU A 299 -2.07 36.17 5.11
CA GLU A 299 -2.35 37.61 5.04
C GLU A 299 -1.88 38.35 6.31
N HIS A 300 -1.86 37.67 7.46
CA HIS A 300 -1.54 38.28 8.74
C HIS A 300 -0.53 37.47 9.59
N PRO A 301 0.65 37.11 9.05
CA PRO A 301 1.63 36.31 9.79
C PRO A 301 2.10 36.99 11.08
N ASP A 302 2.18 38.32 11.10
CA ASP A 302 2.61 39.10 12.28
C ASP A 302 1.61 39.04 13.45
N LEU A 303 0.34 38.68 13.21
CA LEU A 303 -0.66 38.49 14.28
C LEU A 303 -0.53 37.13 14.98
N TYR A 304 0.17 36.20 14.34
CA TYR A 304 0.34 34.80 14.74
C TYR A 304 1.82 34.38 14.70
N PRO A 305 2.74 35.10 15.37
CA PRO A 305 4.17 34.81 15.33
C PRO A 305 4.54 33.41 15.89
N GLU A 306 3.65 32.80 16.68
CA GLU A 306 3.78 31.44 17.20
C GLU A 306 3.34 30.35 16.20
N VAL A 307 2.79 30.71 15.04
CA VAL A 307 2.23 29.79 14.05
C VAL A 307 3.11 29.70 12.81
N THR A 308 3.54 28.49 12.47
CA THR A 308 4.16 28.16 11.18
C THR A 308 3.12 27.51 10.28
N LEU A 309 2.88 28.10 9.10
CA LEU A 309 2.07 27.50 8.06
C LEU A 309 2.94 26.68 7.10
N VAL A 310 2.63 25.40 6.98
CA VAL A 310 3.19 24.46 5.99
C VAL A 310 2.11 24.15 4.97
N THR A 311 2.44 24.13 3.69
CA THR A 311 1.49 23.76 2.63
C THR A 311 2.05 22.59 1.83
N GLN A 312 1.18 21.63 1.51
CA GLN A 312 1.52 20.47 0.70
C GLN A 312 0.36 20.11 -0.22
N ASP A 313 0.63 19.28 -1.23
CA ASP A 313 -0.44 18.64 -2.01
C ASP A 313 -1.23 17.69 -1.12
N GLN A 314 -2.52 17.48 -1.46
CA GLN A 314 -3.44 16.64 -0.68
C GLN A 314 -2.93 15.19 -0.58
N GLN A 315 -2.39 14.85 0.58
CA GLN A 315 -1.75 13.57 0.88
C GLN A 315 -2.43 12.83 2.04
N GLY A 316 -3.40 13.46 2.70
CA GLY A 316 -4.18 12.89 3.78
C GLY A 316 -3.64 13.20 5.18
N SER A 317 -4.52 13.00 6.15
CA SER A 317 -4.36 13.43 7.54
C SER A 317 -3.07 12.90 8.20
N ALA A 318 -2.79 11.60 8.05
CA ALA A 318 -1.61 10.99 8.64
C ALA A 318 -0.30 11.58 8.10
N ARG A 319 -0.25 11.84 6.79
CA ARG A 319 0.95 12.38 6.13
C ARG A 319 1.13 13.87 6.42
N ALA A 320 0.05 14.63 6.46
CA ALA A 320 0.06 16.00 6.93
C ALA A 320 0.60 16.11 8.37
N ARG A 321 0.17 15.23 9.28
CA ARG A 321 0.70 15.19 10.65
C ARG A 321 2.20 14.85 10.70
N ASN A 322 2.66 13.89 9.91
CA ASN A 322 4.10 13.57 9.80
C ASN A 322 4.91 14.77 9.26
N SER A 323 4.39 15.46 8.22
CA SER A 323 4.98 16.67 7.66
C SER A 323 5.07 17.79 8.70
N GLY A 324 4.04 17.96 9.53
CA GLY A 324 4.03 18.91 10.63
C GLY A 324 5.13 18.64 11.66
N VAL A 325 5.37 17.36 12.03
CA VAL A 325 6.47 17.01 12.93
C VAL A 325 7.85 17.32 12.34
N ALA A 326 8.02 17.23 11.02
CA ALA A 326 9.27 17.60 10.38
C ALA A 326 9.61 19.10 10.56
N HIS A 327 8.60 19.94 10.76
CA HIS A 327 8.74 21.38 11.01
C HIS A 327 8.66 21.75 12.50
N ALA A 328 8.19 20.84 13.35
CA ALA A 328 8.18 21.00 14.79
C ALA A 328 9.61 21.06 15.35
N GLN A 329 9.82 21.85 16.41
CA GLN A 329 11.10 22.04 17.08
C GLN A 329 11.11 21.50 18.51
N ALA A 330 9.93 21.36 19.12
CA ALA A 330 9.83 21.01 20.53
C ALA A 330 10.04 19.50 20.82
N PRO A 331 10.44 19.16 22.06
CA PRO A 331 10.59 17.78 22.48
C PRO A 331 9.26 17.04 22.75
N VAL A 332 8.16 17.79 22.94
CA VAL A 332 6.79 17.26 23.07
C VAL A 332 5.98 17.70 21.87
N VAL A 333 5.26 16.77 21.26
CA VAL A 333 4.37 17.01 20.13
C VAL A 333 2.94 16.79 20.59
N VAL A 334 2.05 17.69 20.18
CA VAL A 334 0.60 17.50 20.27
C VAL A 334 0.06 17.41 18.86
N PHE A 335 -0.64 16.34 18.53
CA PHE A 335 -1.50 16.30 17.36
C PHE A 335 -2.90 16.72 17.77
N MET A 336 -3.47 17.69 17.07
CA MET A 336 -4.83 18.16 17.34
C MET A 336 -5.54 18.44 16.01
N ASP A 337 -6.83 18.14 15.94
CA ASP A 337 -7.62 18.47 14.76
C ASP A 337 -7.83 19.98 14.65
N ALA A 338 -7.91 20.50 13.42
CA ALA A 338 -8.11 21.93 13.13
C ALA A 338 -9.54 22.45 13.41
N HIS A 339 -10.28 21.75 14.27
CA HIS A 339 -11.63 22.10 14.74
C HIS A 339 -11.85 21.63 16.19
N CYS A 340 -10.79 21.73 16.99
CA CYS A 340 -10.76 21.47 18.43
C CYS A 340 -10.69 22.77 19.26
N PHE A 341 -11.21 22.70 20.48
CA PHE A 341 -11.34 23.80 21.43
C PHE A 341 -10.89 23.32 22.82
N PRO A 342 -9.58 23.35 23.11
CA PRO A 342 -9.06 22.97 24.41
C PRO A 342 -9.56 23.89 25.53
N ARG A 343 -9.79 23.33 26.72
CA ARG A 343 -10.07 24.12 27.93
C ARG A 343 -8.79 24.59 28.60
N ALA A 344 -8.86 25.73 29.29
CA ALA A 344 -7.73 26.28 30.03
C ALA A 344 -7.11 25.22 30.97
N GLY A 345 -5.78 25.11 30.96
CA GLY A 345 -5.04 24.16 31.80
C GLY A 345 -4.96 22.72 31.26
N TRP A 346 -5.55 22.42 30.10
CA TRP A 346 -5.55 21.07 29.50
C TRP A 346 -4.13 20.48 29.39
N LEU A 347 -3.17 21.26 28.86
CA LEU A 347 -1.80 20.80 28.63
C LEU A 347 -1.02 20.65 29.94
N SER A 348 -1.25 21.53 30.90
CA SER A 348 -0.63 21.50 32.24
C SER A 348 -0.99 20.24 33.02
N LEU A 349 -2.18 19.67 32.77
CA LEU A 349 -2.61 18.38 33.34
C LEU A 349 -1.95 17.19 32.61
N MET A 350 -1.80 17.26 31.30
CA MET A 350 -1.36 16.14 30.47
C MET A 350 0.17 15.99 30.38
N ARG A 351 0.90 17.10 30.21
CA ARG A 351 2.36 17.10 29.99
C ARG A 351 3.13 16.36 31.09
N PRO A 352 2.86 16.55 32.40
CA PRO A 352 3.61 15.87 33.45
C PRO A 352 3.49 14.33 33.42
N LEU A 353 2.43 13.79 32.81
CA LEU A 353 2.30 12.34 32.65
C LEU A 353 3.36 11.75 31.71
N LEU A 354 3.97 12.58 30.86
CA LEU A 354 5.11 12.20 30.03
C LEU A 354 6.45 12.17 30.78
N ASP A 355 6.48 12.51 32.07
CA ASP A 355 7.69 12.31 32.89
C ASP A 355 7.88 10.83 33.23
N ASP A 356 6.80 10.04 33.20
CA ASP A 356 6.88 8.57 33.24
C ASP A 356 7.32 8.05 31.86
N PRO A 357 8.51 7.41 31.75
CA PRO A 357 9.02 6.92 30.48
C PRO A 357 8.18 5.78 29.89
N SER A 358 7.34 5.11 30.69
CA SER A 358 6.42 4.08 30.21
C SER A 358 5.21 4.64 29.47
N VAL A 359 4.81 5.89 29.73
CA VAL A 359 3.65 6.53 29.09
C VAL A 359 4.03 7.05 27.73
N GLY A 360 3.60 6.40 26.65
CA GLY A 360 3.93 6.80 25.29
C GLY A 360 3.00 7.85 24.71
N ILE A 361 1.70 7.77 25.04
CA ILE A 361 0.66 8.68 24.56
C ILE A 361 -0.23 9.10 25.72
N VAL A 362 -0.60 10.38 25.76
CA VAL A 362 -1.62 10.94 26.65
C VAL A 362 -2.74 11.56 25.81
N THR A 363 -4.00 11.27 26.14
CA THR A 363 -5.20 11.84 25.51
C THR A 363 -6.09 12.54 26.55
N PRO A 364 -6.77 13.64 26.22
CA PRO A 364 -7.74 14.25 27.13
C PRO A 364 -9.08 13.51 27.05
N ALA A 365 -10.03 13.94 27.86
CA ALA A 365 -11.45 13.75 27.57
C ALA A 365 -11.82 14.58 26.33
N ILE A 366 -12.33 13.90 25.30
CA ILE A 366 -12.79 14.53 24.05
C ILE A 366 -14.31 14.58 24.09
N GLY A 367 -14.88 15.77 23.98
CA GLY A 367 -16.33 15.97 24.01
C GLY A 367 -16.85 16.77 22.85
N VAL A 368 -18.17 16.73 22.61
CA VAL A 368 -18.80 17.58 21.60
C VAL A 368 -18.63 19.05 22.01
N ALA A 369 -18.11 19.88 21.10
CA ALA A 369 -17.92 21.31 21.37
C ALA A 369 -19.26 21.96 21.76
N GLY A 370 -19.29 22.61 22.92
CA GLY A 370 -20.50 23.24 23.46
C GLY A 370 -21.42 22.32 24.26
N ASP A 371 -21.17 21.01 24.32
CA ASP A 371 -21.93 20.05 25.13
C ASP A 371 -21.03 19.41 26.20
N PRO A 372 -21.14 19.84 27.48
CA PRO A 372 -20.31 19.29 28.55
C PRO A 372 -20.71 17.87 28.98
N SER A 373 -21.85 17.34 28.52
CA SER A 373 -22.37 16.03 28.96
C SER A 373 -21.89 14.86 28.10
N ASN A 374 -21.44 15.13 26.86
CA ASN A 374 -21.09 14.10 25.89
C ASN A 374 -19.58 14.03 25.67
N ARG A 375 -18.91 13.09 26.35
CA ARG A 375 -17.45 12.94 26.35
C ARG A 375 -17.01 11.49 26.31
N GLY A 376 -15.97 11.23 25.53
CA GLY A 376 -15.21 9.99 25.53
C GLY A 376 -13.87 10.14 26.24
N TYR A 377 -13.43 9.08 26.92
CA TYR A 377 -12.20 9.05 27.72
C TYR A 377 -11.26 8.00 27.13
N GLY A 378 -10.76 8.26 25.91
CA GLY A 378 -10.15 7.26 25.05
C GLY A 378 -11.20 6.33 24.40
N PHE A 379 -10.74 5.34 23.64
CA PHE A 379 -11.60 4.36 22.99
C PHE A 379 -11.07 2.94 23.08
N THR A 380 -11.97 1.97 22.89
CA THR A 380 -11.63 0.59 22.54
C THR A 380 -11.96 0.34 21.07
N ILE A 381 -11.43 -0.74 20.49
CA ILE A 381 -11.77 -1.18 19.15
C ILE A 381 -12.75 -2.35 19.21
N VAL A 382 -13.73 -2.36 18.31
CA VAL A 382 -14.73 -3.44 18.22
C VAL A 382 -14.97 -3.88 16.79
N GLY A 383 -15.23 -5.17 16.63
CA GLY A 383 -15.59 -5.81 15.37
C GLY A 383 -14.46 -5.88 14.35
N SER A 384 -14.75 -6.58 13.26
CA SER A 384 -13.80 -6.87 12.18
C SER A 384 -13.30 -5.63 11.45
N ARG A 385 -13.99 -4.49 11.59
CA ARG A 385 -13.60 -3.20 10.99
C ARG A 385 -12.82 -2.29 11.93
N LEU A 386 -12.40 -2.80 13.10
CA LEU A 386 -11.61 -2.05 14.08
C LEU A 386 -12.27 -0.73 14.48
N ARG A 387 -13.60 -0.72 14.62
CA ARG A 387 -14.35 0.51 14.89
C ARG A 387 -14.03 1.02 16.29
N ALA A 388 -13.66 2.29 16.40
CA ALA A 388 -13.49 2.95 17.69
C ALA A 388 -14.84 3.09 18.43
N LEU A 389 -14.86 2.67 19.69
CA LEU A 389 -15.97 2.85 20.63
C LEU A 389 -15.45 3.64 21.84
N TRP A 390 -16.01 4.83 22.04
CA TRP A 390 -15.64 5.73 23.13
C TRP A 390 -15.87 5.07 24.49
N LEU A 391 -14.90 5.21 25.38
CA LEU A 391 -15.00 4.73 26.74
C LEU A 391 -15.66 5.77 27.65
N PRO A 392 -16.51 5.33 28.60
CA PRO A 392 -17.05 6.23 29.61
C PRO A 392 -15.95 6.66 30.59
N ARG A 393 -16.25 7.67 31.41
CA ARG A 393 -15.36 8.09 32.48
C ARG A 393 -15.16 6.95 33.48
N GLN A 394 -13.91 6.58 33.73
CA GLN A 394 -13.56 5.53 34.70
C GLN A 394 -13.22 6.09 36.09
N GLY A 395 -12.93 7.40 36.19
CA GLY A 395 -12.58 8.09 37.42
C GLY A 395 -12.01 9.48 37.15
N ASP A 396 -11.43 10.09 38.18
CA ASP A 396 -10.73 11.39 38.10
C ASP A 396 -9.22 11.27 37.95
N GLU A 397 -8.68 10.07 38.21
CA GLU A 397 -7.26 9.79 38.07
C GLU A 397 -6.92 9.34 36.63
N PRO A 398 -5.72 9.67 36.13
CA PRO A 398 -5.23 9.15 34.87
C PRO A 398 -5.26 7.62 34.81
N CYS A 399 -5.75 7.06 33.71
CA CYS A 399 -5.83 5.61 33.56
C CYS A 399 -5.43 5.13 32.16
N ARG A 400 -5.02 3.86 32.07
CA ARG A 400 -4.59 3.23 30.81
C ARG A 400 -5.80 2.86 29.96
N VAL A 401 -5.77 3.24 28.69
CA VAL A 401 -6.85 2.99 27.72
C VAL A 401 -6.32 2.30 26.46
N PRO A 402 -7.16 1.56 25.71
CA PRO A 402 -6.72 0.85 24.52
C PRO A 402 -6.28 1.79 23.39
N GLY A 403 -6.98 2.91 23.21
CA GLY A 403 -6.71 3.89 22.15
C GLY A 403 -6.98 5.33 22.55
N ALA A 404 -6.24 6.23 21.91
CA ALA A 404 -6.35 7.69 22.00
C ALA A 404 -6.94 8.26 20.71
N GLY A 405 -7.94 9.13 20.81
CA GLY A 405 -8.60 9.73 19.64
C GLY A 405 -7.75 10.82 18.97
N ALA A 406 -7.72 10.84 17.64
CA ALA A 406 -6.93 11.79 16.84
C ALA A 406 -7.20 13.28 17.15
N GLY A 407 -8.36 13.59 17.74
CA GLY A 407 -8.73 14.95 18.11
C GLY A 407 -7.72 15.64 19.03
N CYS A 408 -7.04 14.89 19.92
CA CYS A 408 -5.91 15.39 20.70
C CYS A 408 -5.03 14.24 21.22
N ILE A 409 -3.80 14.15 20.75
CA ILE A 409 -2.79 13.15 21.16
C ILE A 409 -1.52 13.90 21.58
N VAL A 410 -1.06 13.69 22.82
CA VAL A 410 0.13 14.32 23.39
C VAL A 410 1.21 13.26 23.63
N LEU A 411 2.41 13.47 23.09
CA LEU A 411 3.50 12.50 23.20
C LEU A 411 4.89 13.14 23.08
N ARG A 412 5.92 12.41 23.51
CA ARG A 412 7.30 12.80 23.28
C ARG A 412 7.63 12.64 21.80
N ARG A 413 8.25 13.65 21.18
CA ARG A 413 8.74 13.58 19.78
C ARG A 413 9.59 12.34 19.57
N GLY A 414 10.51 12.09 20.50
CA GLY A 414 11.38 10.92 20.46
C GLY A 414 10.65 9.59 20.57
N THR A 415 9.53 9.52 21.32
CA THR A 415 8.68 8.32 21.32
C THR A 415 7.99 8.14 19.97
N PHE A 416 7.44 9.22 19.40
CA PHE A 416 6.79 9.20 18.08
C PHE A 416 7.74 8.71 16.97
N GLU A 417 8.95 9.26 16.92
CA GLU A 417 10.00 8.86 15.97
C GLU A 417 10.46 7.41 16.22
N ALA A 418 10.55 6.98 17.47
CA ALA A 418 10.96 5.62 17.82
C ALA A 418 9.93 4.54 17.46
N ILE A 419 8.64 4.90 17.40
CA ILE A 419 7.58 4.00 16.90
C ILE A 419 7.27 4.20 15.41
N GLY A 420 8.06 5.02 14.71
CA GLY A 420 8.02 5.18 13.25
C GLY A 420 6.93 6.12 12.73
N GLY A 421 6.49 7.08 13.53
CA GLY A 421 5.51 8.10 13.15
C GLY A 421 4.11 7.56 12.86
N PHE A 422 3.23 8.40 12.28
CA PHE A 422 1.95 7.91 11.76
C PHE A 422 2.20 7.07 10.52
N GLU A 423 1.45 5.97 10.40
CA GLU A 423 1.43 5.20 9.17
C GLU A 423 0.86 6.01 8.01
N PRO A 424 1.41 5.95 6.78
CA PRO A 424 0.93 6.73 5.64
C PRO A 424 -0.39 6.17 5.09
N MET A 425 -1.42 6.18 5.94
CA MET A 425 -2.81 5.83 5.64
C MET A 425 -3.30 6.65 4.45
N ARG A 426 -4.15 6.03 3.62
CA ARG A 426 -4.74 6.72 2.47
C ARG A 426 -5.83 7.66 2.96
N ARG A 427 -5.71 8.95 2.61
CA ARG A 427 -6.65 10.03 2.93
C ARG A 427 -6.94 10.20 4.42
N TYR A 428 -7.79 9.36 5.00
CA TYR A 428 -8.30 9.50 6.37
C TYR A 428 -8.74 8.15 6.96
N GLY A 429 -8.52 7.99 8.27
CA GLY A 429 -9.08 6.91 9.07
C GLY A 429 -8.04 5.92 9.55
N LEU A 430 -8.25 5.43 10.78
CA LEU A 430 -7.46 4.43 11.50
C LEU A 430 -6.06 4.90 11.92
N GLU A 431 -5.59 6.10 11.57
CA GLU A 431 -4.23 6.52 11.90
C GLU A 431 -3.98 6.62 13.41
N ASP A 432 -4.99 7.01 14.19
CA ASP A 432 -4.93 7.10 15.66
C ASP A 432 -5.06 5.74 16.33
N THR A 433 -5.91 4.88 15.77
CA THR A 433 -6.12 3.50 16.19
C THR A 433 -4.85 2.68 15.98
N GLU A 434 -4.27 2.78 14.80
CA GLU A 434 -3.05 2.08 14.44
C GLU A 434 -1.87 2.57 15.29
N LEU A 435 -1.70 3.88 15.47
CA LEU A 435 -0.65 4.45 16.32
C LEU A 435 -0.80 3.98 17.78
N SER A 436 -2.04 3.94 18.29
CA SER A 436 -2.33 3.47 19.65
C SER A 436 -1.98 2.00 19.85
N ILE A 437 -2.37 1.12 18.92
CA ILE A 437 -2.00 -0.29 18.94
C ILE A 437 -0.48 -0.42 18.92
N ARG A 438 0.18 0.26 17.98
CA ARG A 438 1.63 0.21 17.83
C ARG A 438 2.36 0.69 19.09
N CYS A 439 1.87 1.75 19.74
CA CYS A 439 2.38 2.27 21.01
C CYS A 439 2.36 1.18 22.10
N TRP A 440 1.23 0.49 22.25
CA TRP A 440 1.09 -0.64 23.18
C TRP A 440 2.03 -1.79 22.86
N LEU A 441 2.12 -2.19 21.58
CA LEU A 441 2.97 -3.30 21.15
C LEU A 441 4.46 -2.98 21.31
N ALA A 442 4.87 -1.72 21.13
CA ALA A 442 6.23 -1.23 21.38
C ALA A 442 6.59 -1.13 22.87
N GLY A 443 5.65 -1.44 23.78
CA GLY A 443 5.90 -1.51 25.23
C GLY A 443 5.56 -0.24 26.00
N PHE A 444 5.01 0.76 25.32
CA PHE A 444 4.52 1.98 25.95
C PHE A 444 3.06 1.86 26.34
N ASP A 445 2.61 2.78 27.20
CA ASP A 445 1.23 2.86 27.66
C ASP A 445 0.53 4.06 27.01
N VAL A 446 -0.76 3.88 26.70
CA VAL A 446 -1.67 4.96 26.29
C VAL A 446 -2.53 5.31 27.49
N VAL A 447 -2.53 6.59 27.88
CA VAL A 447 -3.18 7.08 29.10
C VAL A 447 -4.19 8.17 28.76
N VAL A 448 -5.36 8.14 29.39
CA VAL A 448 -6.28 9.28 29.40
C VAL A 448 -6.09 10.09 30.68
N GLU A 449 -6.01 11.42 30.58
CA GLU A 449 -6.14 12.35 31.71
C GLU A 449 -7.58 12.89 31.71
N PRO A 450 -8.48 12.33 32.56
CA PRO A 450 -9.91 12.60 32.48
C PRO A 450 -10.30 14.02 32.90
N ARG A 451 -9.39 14.80 33.50
CA ARG A 451 -9.62 16.20 33.88
C ARG A 451 -9.22 17.18 32.78
N ALA A 452 -8.37 16.77 31.84
CA ALA A 452 -8.06 17.56 30.66
C ALA A 452 -9.20 17.42 29.67
N GLU A 453 -9.73 18.54 29.17
CA GLU A 453 -10.91 18.55 28.31
C GLU A 453 -10.64 19.29 27.01
N VAL A 454 -10.98 18.65 25.89
CA VAL A 454 -10.95 19.25 24.56
C VAL A 454 -12.30 19.09 23.90
N GLY A 455 -12.94 20.20 23.54
CA GLY A 455 -14.13 20.19 22.70
C GLY A 455 -13.76 19.90 21.25
N HIS A 456 -14.50 19.03 20.59
CA HIS A 456 -14.32 18.66 19.19
C HIS A 456 -15.60 18.96 18.40
N TRP A 457 -15.45 19.59 17.24
CA TRP A 457 -16.56 19.75 16.31
C TRP A 457 -16.75 18.47 15.49
N PHE A 458 -17.61 17.57 15.98
CA PHE A 458 -17.96 16.36 15.23
C PHE A 458 -18.80 16.70 14.00
N LYS A 459 -18.29 16.35 12.82
CA LYS A 459 -18.97 16.57 11.54
C LYS A 459 -19.90 15.39 11.24
N GLU A 460 -21.08 15.66 10.67
CA GLU A 460 -22.00 14.60 10.23
C GLU A 460 -21.41 13.76 9.08
N SER A 461 -20.58 14.37 8.25
CA SER A 461 -19.82 13.71 7.19
C SER A 461 -18.50 14.45 6.92
N PRO A 462 -17.48 13.78 6.35
CA PRO A 462 -16.25 14.45 5.95
C PRO A 462 -16.51 15.55 4.90
N ASN A 463 -15.72 16.63 4.92
CA ASN A 463 -15.82 17.72 3.93
C ASN A 463 -15.11 17.38 2.59
N PHE A 464 -14.78 16.11 2.37
CA PHE A 464 -14.00 15.60 1.24
C PHE A 464 -14.49 14.20 0.87
N GLU A 465 -14.18 13.77 -0.36
CA GLU A 465 -14.51 12.42 -0.81
C GLU A 465 -13.60 11.40 -0.13
N LEU A 466 -14.22 10.43 0.55
CA LEU A 466 -13.54 9.28 1.14
C LEU A 466 -14.03 8.00 0.43
N PRO A 467 -13.28 7.47 -0.55
CA PRO A 467 -13.60 6.19 -1.16
C PRO A 467 -13.55 5.08 -0.11
N TRP A 468 -14.57 4.22 -0.08
CA TRP A 468 -14.61 3.07 0.84
C TRP A 468 -13.41 2.13 0.65
N THR A 469 -12.86 2.04 -0.56
CA THR A 469 -11.62 1.32 -0.85
C THR A 469 -10.43 1.83 -0.03
N ASP A 470 -10.30 3.14 0.16
CA ASP A 470 -9.19 3.75 0.90
C ASP A 470 -9.33 3.47 2.40
N TYR A 471 -10.53 3.63 2.93
CA TYR A 471 -10.83 3.30 4.33
C TYR A 471 -10.59 1.81 4.61
N LEU A 472 -11.08 0.93 3.74
CA LEU A 472 -10.91 -0.52 3.90
C LEU A 472 -9.45 -0.94 3.74
N TYR A 473 -8.68 -0.28 2.87
CA TYR A 473 -7.23 -0.45 2.80
C TYR A 473 -6.58 -0.11 4.14
N ASN A 474 -6.95 1.02 4.79
CA ASN A 474 -6.39 1.41 6.09
C ASN A 474 -6.72 0.38 7.19
N VAL A 475 -7.94 -0.18 7.19
CA VAL A 475 -8.34 -1.27 8.11
C VAL A 475 -7.48 -2.51 7.88
N LEU A 476 -7.37 -2.97 6.64
CA LEU A 476 -6.60 -4.17 6.30
C LEU A 476 -5.10 -3.97 6.54
N ARG A 477 -4.55 -2.78 6.28
CA ARG A 477 -3.17 -2.43 6.61
C ARG A 477 -2.94 -2.49 8.11
N THR A 478 -3.80 -1.87 8.91
CA THR A 478 -3.74 -1.97 10.38
C THR A 478 -3.79 -3.43 10.84
N ALA A 479 -4.71 -4.22 10.26
CA ALA A 479 -4.85 -5.64 10.57
C ALA A 479 -3.55 -6.42 10.28
N VAL A 480 -3.02 -6.28 9.07
CA VAL A 480 -1.80 -6.96 8.62
C VAL A 480 -0.54 -6.40 9.28
N LEU A 481 -0.50 -5.20 9.83
CA LEU A 481 0.68 -4.77 10.59
C LEU A 481 0.74 -5.44 11.97
N HIS A 482 -0.40 -5.54 12.65
CA HIS A 482 -0.40 -5.82 14.09
C HIS A 482 -0.93 -7.18 14.49
N PHE A 483 -1.94 -7.71 13.80
CA PHE A 483 -2.64 -8.93 14.21
C PHE A 483 -2.06 -10.19 13.54
N ASP A 484 -2.37 -11.35 14.13
CA ASP A 484 -1.98 -12.68 13.66
C ASP A 484 -3.13 -13.67 13.84
N GLY A 485 -3.05 -14.80 13.12
CA GLY A 485 -3.80 -16.01 13.40
C GLY A 485 -5.30 -15.75 13.51
N PRO A 486 -5.96 -16.16 14.62
CA PRO A 486 -7.41 -16.02 14.76
C PRO A 486 -7.90 -14.56 14.66
N GLN A 487 -7.16 -13.59 15.22
CA GLN A 487 -7.56 -12.19 15.19
C GLN A 487 -7.52 -11.64 13.77
N LEU A 488 -6.40 -11.88 13.06
CA LEU A 488 -6.23 -11.42 11.68
C LEU A 488 -7.27 -12.05 10.77
N ARG A 489 -7.51 -13.36 10.89
CA ARG A 489 -8.55 -14.08 10.16
C ARG A 489 -9.93 -13.45 10.37
N THR A 490 -10.32 -13.20 11.61
CA THR A 490 -11.62 -12.60 11.97
C THR A 490 -11.82 -11.25 11.27
N ILE A 491 -10.78 -10.41 11.27
CA ILE A 491 -10.82 -9.09 10.61
C ILE A 491 -11.00 -9.24 9.10
N ILE A 492 -10.18 -10.07 8.45
CA ILE A 492 -10.22 -10.25 7.00
C ILE A 492 -11.56 -10.87 6.56
N GLU A 493 -12.01 -11.93 7.23
CA GLU A 493 -13.29 -12.58 6.95
C GLU A 493 -14.45 -11.59 7.11
N GLY A 494 -14.46 -10.79 8.18
CA GLY A 494 -15.50 -9.79 8.39
C GLY A 494 -15.44 -8.60 7.41
N CYS A 495 -14.29 -8.34 6.81
CA CYS A 495 -14.14 -7.35 5.72
C CYS A 495 -14.47 -7.92 4.35
N SER A 496 -14.43 -9.25 4.18
CA SER A 496 -14.49 -9.91 2.89
C SER A 496 -15.76 -9.60 2.11
N ALA A 497 -16.91 -9.51 2.78
CA ALA A 497 -18.21 -9.25 2.17
C ALA A 497 -18.41 -7.81 1.67
N ASP A 498 -17.45 -6.90 1.88
CA ASP A 498 -17.52 -5.54 1.36
C ASP A 498 -17.13 -5.50 -0.11
N ALA A 499 -17.94 -4.85 -0.95
CA ALA A 499 -17.68 -4.73 -2.39
C ALA A 499 -16.32 -4.06 -2.71
N SER A 500 -15.77 -3.27 -1.78
CA SER A 500 -14.46 -2.62 -1.93
C SER A 500 -13.29 -3.53 -1.58
N PHE A 501 -13.54 -4.72 -1.02
CA PHE A 501 -12.52 -5.61 -0.45
C PHE A 501 -11.47 -6.04 -1.47
N GLY A 502 -11.90 -6.46 -2.67
CA GLY A 502 -10.96 -6.90 -3.71
C GLY A 502 -9.97 -5.80 -4.10
N ALA A 503 -10.45 -4.57 -4.31
CA ALA A 503 -9.62 -3.43 -4.66
C ALA A 503 -8.71 -2.98 -3.50
N ALA A 504 -9.22 -2.99 -2.26
CA ALA A 504 -8.44 -2.64 -1.07
C ALA A 504 -7.33 -3.66 -0.80
N MET A 505 -7.61 -4.95 -0.99
CA MET A 505 -6.63 -6.02 -0.87
C MET A 505 -5.57 -5.93 -1.97
N ALA A 506 -5.95 -5.59 -3.21
CA ALA A 506 -4.99 -5.38 -4.28
C ALA A 506 -4.00 -4.24 -3.97
N LEU A 507 -4.53 -3.11 -3.49
CA LEU A 507 -3.71 -1.99 -3.03
C LEU A 507 -2.75 -2.43 -1.92
N LEU A 508 -3.24 -3.17 -0.92
CA LEU A 508 -2.47 -3.67 0.21
C LEU A 508 -1.34 -4.60 -0.22
N LEU A 509 -1.63 -5.59 -1.05
CA LEU A 509 -0.64 -6.57 -1.50
C LEU A 509 0.44 -5.94 -2.39
N SER A 510 0.11 -4.85 -3.09
CA SER A 510 1.06 -4.08 -3.89
C SER A 510 1.85 -3.03 -3.10
N SER A 511 1.55 -2.82 -1.81
CA SER A 511 2.22 -1.82 -0.99
C SER A 511 3.46 -2.40 -0.29
N ASP A 512 4.15 -1.56 0.47
CA ASP A 512 5.26 -1.90 1.37
C ASP A 512 4.85 -2.69 2.64
N VAL A 513 3.61 -3.17 2.74
CA VAL A 513 3.02 -3.65 4.01
C VAL A 513 3.84 -4.76 4.65
N TRP A 514 4.45 -5.64 3.85
CA TRP A 514 5.22 -6.79 4.36
C TRP A 514 6.55 -6.38 4.99
N GLU A 515 7.26 -5.47 4.33
CA GLU A 515 8.48 -4.88 4.85
C GLU A 515 8.18 -4.07 6.12
N ARG A 516 7.10 -3.27 6.06
CA ARG A 516 6.66 -2.48 7.20
C ARG A 516 6.24 -3.35 8.39
N ARG A 517 5.53 -4.46 8.15
CA ARG A 517 5.16 -5.45 9.19
C ARG A 517 6.40 -6.00 9.86
N ALA A 518 7.44 -6.37 9.10
CA ALA A 518 8.70 -6.85 9.67
C ALA A 518 9.38 -5.78 10.54
N GLN A 519 9.44 -4.53 10.08
CA GLN A 519 9.99 -3.41 10.84
C GLN A 519 9.24 -3.17 12.16
N VAL A 520 7.91 -3.04 12.10
CA VAL A 520 7.05 -2.83 13.27
C VAL A 520 7.21 -3.97 14.28
N ARG A 521 7.24 -5.22 13.80
CA ARG A 521 7.38 -6.40 14.65
C ARG A 521 8.75 -6.54 15.29
N SER A 522 9.81 -6.08 14.63
CA SER A 522 11.15 -6.09 15.21
C SER A 522 11.27 -5.26 16.50
N ARG A 523 10.34 -4.32 16.72
CA ARG A 523 10.24 -3.49 17.93
C ARG A 523 9.15 -3.88 18.89
N ALA A 524 8.26 -4.81 18.50
CA ALA A 524 7.17 -5.23 19.35
C ALA A 524 7.71 -6.03 20.54
N VAL A 525 7.40 -5.60 21.75
CA VAL A 525 7.67 -6.31 23.01
C VAL A 525 6.40 -6.91 23.62
N ARG A 526 5.22 -6.55 23.09
CA ARG A 526 3.93 -7.16 23.42
C ARG A 526 3.28 -7.69 22.14
N THR A 527 2.40 -8.69 22.26
CA THR A 527 1.68 -9.29 21.13
C THR A 527 0.29 -8.69 20.96
N ALA A 528 -0.31 -8.80 19.77
CA ALA A 528 -1.72 -8.40 19.57
C ALA A 528 -2.69 -9.22 20.43
N ALA A 529 -2.38 -10.49 20.70
CA ALA A 529 -3.15 -11.31 21.63
C ALA A 529 -3.14 -10.72 23.05
N TRP A 530 -1.97 -10.31 23.54
CA TRP A 530 -1.84 -9.61 24.82
C TRP A 530 -2.67 -8.33 24.84
N TYR A 531 -2.61 -7.52 23.77
CA TYR A 531 -3.38 -6.28 23.68
C TYR A 531 -4.90 -6.54 23.74
N CYS A 532 -5.36 -7.55 23.00
CA CYS A 532 -6.78 -7.92 23.00
C CYS A 532 -7.24 -8.43 24.36
N GLU A 533 -6.46 -9.30 25.02
CA GLU A 533 -6.76 -9.82 26.35
C GLU A 533 -6.75 -8.71 27.41
N ARG A 534 -5.73 -7.84 27.38
CA ARG A 534 -5.56 -6.74 28.35
C ARG A 534 -6.75 -5.80 28.39
N PHE A 535 -7.42 -5.61 27.26
CA PHE A 535 -8.50 -4.64 27.07
C PHE A 535 -9.85 -5.27 26.74
N ALA A 536 -9.96 -6.60 26.82
CA ALA A 536 -11.16 -7.35 26.47
C ALA A 536 -11.74 -6.95 25.09
N ILE A 537 -10.88 -6.84 24.08
CA ILE A 537 -11.27 -6.45 22.72
C ILE A 537 -11.98 -7.62 22.03
N ASP A 538 -13.21 -7.35 21.56
CA ASP A 538 -13.96 -8.25 20.70
C ASP A 538 -13.88 -7.83 19.23
N LEU A 539 -13.17 -8.63 18.43
CA LEU A 539 -13.05 -8.45 16.98
C LEU A 539 -14.16 -9.12 16.18
N THR A 540 -15.00 -9.96 16.83
CA THR A 540 -16.10 -10.64 16.14
C THR A 540 -17.29 -9.71 15.91
N GLY A 541 -17.40 -8.64 16.71
CA GLY A 541 -18.42 -7.61 16.54
C GLY A 541 -19.77 -7.99 17.14
N THR A 542 -19.76 -8.84 18.17
CA THR A 542 -20.95 -9.22 18.94
C THR A 542 -21.36 -8.17 19.96
#